data_AF-A0A2S5MBH6-F1
#
_entry.id   AF-A0A2S5MBH6-F1
#
_cell.length_a   1.000
_cell.length_b   1.000
_cell.length_c   1.000
_cell.angle_alpha   90.00
_cell.angle_beta   90.00
_cell.angle_gamma   90.00
#
_symmetry.space_group_name_H-M   'P 1'
#
loop_
_entity.id
_entity.type
_entity.pdbx_description
1 polymer ?
#
loop_
_entity_poly.entity_id
_entity_poly.type
_entity_poly.pdbx_seq_one_letter_code
_entity_poly.pdbx_strand_id
1 'polypeptide(L)' 'MAADNRSGSVSGLTESEAKAFHGVFMTSFIIFTVIALIAHFLVWNWRPWLPGPGGYASLMDGVNYAASYITSFKA' A
#
# COMPACT_ATOMS: atom_id res chain seq x y z
N MET A 1 28.36 -32.82 28.40
CA MET A 1 27.55 -31.66 28.78
C MET A 1 27.09 -30.96 27.51
N ALA A 2 25.84 -31.18 27.06
CA ALA A 2 25.26 -30.39 25.98
C ALA A 2 24.63 -29.15 26.61
N ALA A 3 25.17 -27.97 26.31
CA ALA A 3 24.71 -26.71 26.87
C ALA A 3 23.25 -26.45 26.42
N ASP A 4 22.38 -26.24 27.40
CA ASP A 4 20.99 -25.86 27.18
C ASP A 4 20.95 -24.42 26.64
N ASN A 5 20.97 -24.27 25.32
CA ASN A 5 20.91 -22.99 24.58
C ASN A 5 19.54 -22.27 24.68
N ARG A 6 18.75 -22.58 25.72
CA ARG A 6 17.46 -21.91 26.00
C ARG A 6 17.62 -20.58 26.75
N SER A 7 18.85 -20.22 27.16
CA SER A 7 19.14 -19.12 28.09
C SER A 7 19.11 -17.69 27.50
N GLY A 8 18.42 -17.42 26.38
CA GLY A 8 18.41 -16.07 25.79
C GLY A 8 17.25 -15.71 24.86
N SER A 9 16.32 -16.64 24.58
CA SER A 9 15.20 -16.39 23.67
C SER A 9 13.99 -15.87 24.45
N VAL A 10 13.65 -14.59 24.25
CA VAL A 10 12.51 -13.91 24.90
C VAL A 10 11.15 -14.56 24.55
N SER A 11 11.11 -15.34 23.48
CA SER A 11 9.93 -16.10 23.02
C SER A 11 9.92 -17.58 23.43
N GLY A 12 10.98 -18.07 24.09
CA GLY A 12 11.09 -19.48 24.53
C GLY A 12 11.29 -20.51 23.41
N LEU A 13 11.45 -20.06 22.16
CA LEU A 13 11.68 -20.91 21.00
C LEU A 13 13.18 -21.13 20.78
N THR A 14 13.55 -22.34 20.34
CA THR A 14 14.89 -22.63 19.86
C THR A 14 15.15 -21.89 18.53
N GLU A 15 16.41 -21.55 18.22
CA GLU A 15 16.77 -20.88 16.96
C GLU A 15 16.24 -21.61 15.72
N SER A 16 16.22 -22.95 15.76
CA SER A 16 15.71 -23.78 14.67
C SER A 16 14.21 -23.61 14.45
N GLU A 17 13.42 -23.55 15.53
CA GLU A 17 11.97 -23.36 15.42
C GLU A 17 11.64 -21.96 14.93
N ALA A 18 12.30 -20.92 15.47
CA ALA A 18 12.10 -19.54 15.05
C ALA A 18 12.35 -19.37 13.54
N LYS A 19 13.40 -20.02 13.00
CA LYS A 19 13.72 -19.99 11.57
C LYS A 19 12.67 -20.69 10.70
N ALA A 20 12.09 -21.79 11.18
CA ALA A 20 11.02 -22.49 10.47
C ALA A 20 9.74 -21.64 10.40
N PHE A 21 9.32 -21.04 11.51
CA PHE A 21 8.17 -20.12 11.54
C PHE A 21 8.40 -18.90 10.64
N HIS A 22 9.60 -18.30 10.71
CA HIS A 22 9.94 -17.15 9.89
C HIS A 22 9.90 -17.46 8.39
N GLY A 23 10.33 -18.65 7.98
CA GLY A 23 10.26 -19.08 6.57
C GLY A 23 8.84 -19.17 6.03
N VAL A 24 7.91 -19.78 6.77
CA VAL A 24 6.50 -19.91 6.37
C VAL A 24 5.81 -18.54 6.38
N PHE A 25 6.07 -17.74 7.41
CA PHE A 25 5.56 -16.37 7.51
C PHE A 25 6.00 -15.52 6.32
N MET A 26 7.30 -15.49 6.00
CA MET A 26 7.81 -14.72 4.88
C MET A 26 7.24 -15.18 3.54
N THR A 27 7.09 -16.48 3.33
CA THR A 27 6.51 -17.02 2.09
C THR A 27 5.07 -16.53 1.90
N SER A 28 4.22 -16.65 2.93
CA SER A 28 2.83 -16.19 2.86
C SER A 28 2.72 -14.67 2.78
N PHE A 29 3.56 -13.93 3.51
CA PHE A 29 3.62 -12.48 3.48
C PHE A 29 3.96 -11.96 2.08
N ILE A 30 4.98 -12.53 1.42
CA ILE A 30 5.38 -12.12 0.07
C ILE A 30 4.24 -12.34 -0.93
N ILE A 31 3.59 -13.52 -0.91
CA ILE A 31 2.46 -13.81 -1.80
C ILE A 31 1.32 -12.81 -1.59
N PHE A 32 0.97 -12.54 -0.33
CA PHE A 32 -0.05 -11.55 0.02
C PHE A 32 0.33 -10.14 -0.47
N THR A 33 1.56 -9.70 -0.25
CA THR A 33 2.03 -8.39 -0.69
C THR A 33 1.98 -8.24 -2.21
N VAL A 34 2.37 -9.26 -2.98
CA VAL A 34 2.28 -9.23 -4.45
C VAL A 34 0.83 -9.03 -4.91
N ILE A 35 -0.11 -9.79 -4.33
CA ILE A 35 -1.53 -9.65 -4.65
C ILE A 35 -2.03 -8.25 -4.28
N ALA A 36 -1.64 -7.74 -3.09
CA ALA A 36 -2.01 -6.42 -2.64
C ALA A 36 -1.51 -5.31 -3.57
N LEU A 37 -0.28 -5.40 -4.07
CA LEU A 37 0.27 -4.43 -5.03
C LEU A 37 -0.56 -4.38 -6.33
N ILE A 38 -0.94 -5.54 -6.87
CA ILE A 38 -1.78 -5.63 -8.08
C ILE A 38 -3.15 -4.98 -7.82
N ALA A 39 -3.78 -5.31 -6.70
CA ALA A 39 -5.08 -4.74 -6.34
C ALA A 39 -5.02 -3.21 -6.16
N HIS A 40 -4.00 -2.69 -5.49
CA HIS A 40 -3.80 -1.25 -5.32
C HIS A 40 -3.54 -0.57 -6.66
N PHE A 41 -2.80 -1.19 -7.56
CA PHE A 41 -2.58 -0.64 -8.90
C PHE A 41 -3.89 -0.57 -9.70
N LEU A 42 -4.75 -1.59 -9.61
CA LEU A 42 -6.05 -1.57 -10.28
C LEU A 42 -6.97 -0.48 -9.71
N VAL A 43 -7.04 -0.36 -8.38
CA VAL A 43 -7.81 0.71 -7.72
C VAL A 43 -7.26 2.08 -8.08
N TRP A 44 -5.93 2.22 -8.22
CA TRP A 44 -5.32 3.47 -8.68
C TRP A 44 -5.80 3.88 -10.07
N ASN A 45 -5.95 2.92 -10.99
CA ASN A 45 -6.47 3.18 -12.33
C ASN A 45 -7.95 3.61 -12.29
N TRP A 46 -8.75 3.06 -11.37
CA TRP A 46 -10.17 3.42 -11.22
C TRP A 46 -10.36 4.78 -10.53
N ARG A 47 -9.64 5.05 -9.43
CA ARG A 47 -9.73 6.29 -8.68
C ARG A 47 -8.35 6.67 -8.11
N PRO A 48 -7.53 7.41 -8.89
CA PRO A 48 -6.18 7.76 -8.48
C PRO A 48 -6.25 8.66 -7.25
N TRP A 49 -5.59 8.25 -6.17
CA TRP A 49 -5.69 8.92 -4.88
C TRP A 49 -4.61 9.99 -4.66
N LEU A 50 -3.51 9.97 -5.42
CA LEU A 50 -2.60 11.11 -5.48
C LEU A 50 -2.94 11.96 -6.72
N PRO A 51 -3.47 13.18 -6.53
CA PRO A 51 -3.59 14.12 -7.63
C PRO A 51 -2.19 14.59 -8.06
N GLY A 52 -2.03 14.89 -9.35
CA GLY A 52 -0.74 15.34 -9.92
C GLY A 52 -0.26 16.70 -9.37
N PRO A 53 0.76 17.34 -9.99
CA PRO A 53 1.35 18.60 -9.52
C PRO A 53 0.36 19.76 -9.31
N GLY A 54 -0.85 19.66 -9.88
CA GLY A 54 -1.97 20.60 -9.70
C GLY A 54 -3.09 20.12 -8.77
N GLY A 55 -2.92 19.03 -8.02
CA GLY A 55 -3.86 18.64 -6.95
C GLY A 55 -5.32 18.45 -7.38
N TYR A 56 -6.23 18.62 -6.42
CA TYR A 56 -7.67 18.84 -6.68
C TYR A 56 -7.94 20.20 -7.37
N ALA A 57 -6.94 21.05 -7.57
CA ALA A 57 -7.11 22.33 -8.27
C ALA A 57 -7.40 22.12 -9.76
N SER A 58 -6.92 21.04 -10.38
CA SER A 58 -7.32 20.64 -11.74
C SER A 58 -8.83 20.44 -11.92
N LEU A 59 -9.54 20.02 -10.87
CA LEU A 59 -11.00 19.92 -10.89
C LEU A 59 -11.66 21.31 -10.79
N MET A 60 -11.08 22.24 -10.03
CA MET A 60 -11.54 23.63 -9.98
C MET A 60 -11.27 24.38 -11.29
N ASP A 61 -10.15 24.11 -11.96
CA ASP A 61 -9.85 24.65 -13.29
C ASP A 61 -10.87 24.18 -14.32
N GLY A 62 -11.26 22.89 -14.29
CA GLY A 62 -12.33 22.36 -15.14
C GLY A 62 -13.69 23.01 -14.90
N VAL A 63 -14.05 23.28 -13.63
CA VAL A 63 -15.32 23.96 -13.27
C VAL A 63 -15.30 25.43 -13.69
N ASN A 64 -14.21 26.15 -13.45
CA ASN A 64 -14.07 27.55 -13.85
C ASN A 64 -14.07 27.71 -15.37
N TYR A 65 -13.42 26.80 -16.09
CA TYR A 65 -13.46 26.73 -17.55
C TYR A 65 -14.90 26.54 -18.04
N ALA A 66 -15.63 25.53 -17.55
CA ALA A 66 -17.03 25.30 -17.90
C ALA A 66 -17.95 26.50 -17.55
N ALA A 67 -17.73 27.13 -16.39
CA ALA A 67 -18.48 28.31 -15.96
C ALA A 67 -18.27 29.51 -16.89
N SER A 68 -17.07 29.69 -17.45
CA SER A 68 -16.78 30.76 -18.42
C SER A 68 -17.58 30.62 -19.73
N TYR A 69 -17.77 29.39 -20.23
CA TYR A 69 -18.62 29.13 -21.41
C TYR A 69 -20.10 29.35 -21.13
N ILE A 70 -20.57 28.96 -19.95
CA ILE A 70 -21.98 29.14 -19.56
C ILE A 70 -22.29 30.62 -19.31
N THR A 71 -21.36 31.36 -18.71
CA THR A 71 -21.53 32.79 -18.41
C THR A 71 -21.47 33.65 -19.68
N SER A 72 -20.61 33.30 -20.63
CA SER A 72 -20.56 33.96 -21.94
C SER A 72 -21.80 33.70 -22.81
N PHE A 73 -22.49 32.57 -22.62
CA PHE A 73 -23.78 32.31 -23.27
C PHE A 73 -24.97 33.05 -22.64
N LYS A 74 -24.80 33.64 -21.45
CA LYS A 74 -25.82 34.37 -20.70
C LYS A 74 -25.65 35.91 -20.76
N ALA A 75 -24.81 36.42 -21.64
CA ALA A 75 -24.72 37.82 -22.05
C ALA A 75 -25.19 37.96 -23.50
#